data_AF-A0A1Q3N409-F1
#
_entry.id   AF-A0A1Q3N409-F1
#
_cell.length_a   1.000
_cell.length_b   1.000
_cell.length_c   1.000
_cell.angle_alpha   90.00
_cell.angle_beta   90.00
_cell.angle_gamma   90.00
#
_symmetry.space_group_name_H-M   'P 1'
#
loop_
_entity.id
_entity.type
_entity.pdbx_description
1 polymer ?
#
loop_
_entity_poly.entity_id
_entity_poly.type
_entity_poly.pdbx_seq_one_letter_code
_entity_poly.pdbx_strand_id
1 'polypeptide(L)'
;MKLTFITLLTFGLFACNSSADRRLIDNATVKDHPVPVDKNEINNDEYNCGFDVFVKDPEIPEIAKDIYLDHEWNLNNDNEALALLDGLTAKDISLRPFYFKVVTKSVKKSDGYFSEGLGNAGYNYVLNNTEEFASFFDSRQCHTESDLETWADIVMLEFGIISEDNYDKPVVGNYIKKLQSNCNNCSATQKETINKFSLALSERWKGFLQHTDTQAKKKTKLLTRTETAAF
;
A
#
# COMPACT_ATOMS: atom_id res chain seq x y z
N MET A 1 -20.86 31.91 28.61
CA MET A 1 -19.61 31.23 28.21
C MET A 1 -19.88 29.73 28.26
N LYS A 2 -20.06 29.06 27.12
CA LYS A 2 -20.33 27.61 27.08
C LYS A 2 -18.98 26.90 26.93
N LEU A 3 -18.68 26.03 27.89
CA LEU A 3 -17.46 25.23 27.93
C LEU A 3 -17.72 23.96 27.12
N THR A 4 -17.13 23.86 25.93
CA THR A 4 -17.14 22.65 25.10
C THR A 4 -16.00 21.74 25.53
N PHE A 5 -16.33 20.58 26.09
CA PHE A 5 -15.38 19.49 26.34
C PHE A 5 -15.07 18.79 25.01
N ILE A 6 -13.80 18.81 24.61
CA ILE A 6 -13.27 18.01 23.51
C ILE A 6 -12.79 16.69 24.11
N THR A 7 -13.49 15.60 23.83
CA THR A 7 -13.05 14.24 24.15
C THR A 7 -12.01 13.80 23.12
N LEU A 8 -10.75 13.68 23.54
CA LEU A 8 -9.71 12.98 22.79
C LEU A 8 -10.09 11.49 22.66
N LEU A 9 -10.28 11.02 21.43
CA LEU A 9 -10.31 9.59 21.13
C LEU A 9 -8.87 9.09 21.04
N THR A 10 -8.46 8.30 22.04
CA THR A 10 -7.23 7.51 21.97
C THR A 10 -7.45 6.33 21.02
N PHE A 11 -6.80 6.36 19.85
CA PHE A 11 -6.72 5.22 18.96
C PHE A 11 -5.87 4.12 19.62
N GLY A 12 -6.51 2.99 19.94
CA GLY A 12 -5.83 1.80 20.42
C GLY A 12 -5.05 1.13 19.30
N LEU A 13 -3.73 1.07 19.45
CA LEU A 13 -2.84 0.28 18.61
C LEU A 13 -3.15 -1.21 18.84
N PHE A 14 -3.66 -1.90 17.82
CA PHE A 14 -3.70 -3.36 17.79
C PHE A 14 -2.39 -3.88 17.21
N ALA A 15 -1.48 -4.30 18.09
CA ALA A 15 -0.36 -5.15 17.73
C ALA A 15 -0.88 -6.55 17.36
N CYS A 16 -0.68 -6.97 16.11
CA CYS A 16 -0.88 -8.36 15.69
C CYS A 16 0.23 -9.23 16.29
N ASN A 17 -0.13 -10.08 17.26
CA ASN A 17 0.69 -11.20 17.68
C ASN A 17 0.14 -12.47 17.01
N SER A 18 0.85 -12.99 16.01
CA SER A 18 0.51 -14.27 15.38
C SER A 18 1.71 -15.20 15.41
N SER A 19 1.59 -16.29 16.17
CA SER A 19 2.17 -17.63 15.99
C SER A 19 2.07 -18.35 17.34
N ALA A 20 1.63 -19.60 17.50
CA ALA A 20 1.26 -20.65 16.57
C ALA A 20 0.35 -21.62 17.34
N ASP A 21 -0.62 -22.25 16.68
CA ASP A 21 -1.16 -23.51 17.18
C ASP A 21 -1.33 -24.48 16.01
N ARG A 22 -0.56 -25.57 16.05
CA ARG A 22 -0.62 -26.68 15.11
C ARG A 22 -1.77 -27.56 15.52
N ARG A 23 -2.72 -27.81 14.61
CA ARG A 23 -3.58 -29.00 14.70
C ARG A 23 -3.47 -29.82 13.43
N LEU A 24 -2.86 -30.99 13.62
CA LEU A 24 -2.96 -32.18 12.77
C LEU A 24 -4.42 -32.61 12.65
N ILE A 25 -4.92 -32.80 11.43
CA ILE A 25 -6.00 -33.74 11.12
C ILE A 25 -5.67 -34.42 9.77
N ASP A 26 -5.73 -35.75 9.80
CA ASP A 26 -5.41 -36.68 8.73
C ASP A 26 -6.46 -36.74 7.60
N ASN A 27 -5.94 -36.78 6.37
CA ASN A 27 -6.29 -37.57 5.19
C ASN A 27 -7.77 -37.91 4.87
N ALA A 28 -8.22 -37.40 3.71
CA ALA A 28 -9.11 -38.12 2.80
C ALA A 28 -8.62 -37.97 1.35
N THR A 29 -8.39 -39.11 0.72
CA THR A 29 -7.77 -39.32 -0.59
C THR A 29 -8.66 -38.86 -1.74
N VAL A 30 -8.20 -37.90 -2.54
CA VAL A 30 -8.73 -37.63 -3.88
C VAL A 30 -7.59 -37.82 -4.88
N LYS A 31 -7.81 -38.73 -5.84
CA LYS A 31 -6.89 -38.99 -6.95
C LYS A 31 -7.08 -37.87 -7.97
N ASP A 32 -6.13 -36.95 -8.04
CA ASP A 32 -5.93 -36.10 -9.20
C ASP A 32 -4.52 -36.27 -9.74
N HIS A 33 -4.44 -36.38 -11.06
CA HIS A 33 -3.21 -36.60 -11.80
C HIS A 33 -2.22 -35.46 -11.56
N PRO A 34 -0.95 -35.75 -11.24
CA PRO A 34 0.05 -34.71 -11.08
C PRO A 34 0.36 -34.11 -12.45
N VAL A 35 -0.12 -32.89 -12.67
CA VAL A 35 0.48 -31.99 -13.66
C VAL A 35 1.95 -31.82 -13.25
N PRO A 36 2.93 -32.05 -14.14
CA PRO A 36 4.32 -31.82 -13.82
C PRO A 36 4.50 -30.33 -13.52
N VAL A 37 4.63 -29.99 -12.23
CA VAL A 37 5.18 -28.72 -11.81
C VAL A 37 6.65 -28.78 -12.16
N ASP A 38 6.99 -28.14 -13.28
CA ASP A 38 8.36 -27.89 -13.66
C ASP A 38 8.99 -27.00 -12.57
N LYS A 39 9.62 -27.67 -11.60
CA LYS A 39 10.52 -27.05 -10.63
C LYS A 39 11.84 -26.77 -11.33
N ASN A 40 11.80 -25.93 -12.36
CA ASN A 40 13.01 -25.29 -12.82
C ASN A 40 13.35 -24.24 -11.78
N GLU A 41 14.38 -24.57 -10.99
CA GLU A 41 15.18 -23.68 -10.19
C GLU A 41 15.29 -22.34 -10.91
N ILE A 42 14.72 -21.31 -10.29
CA ILE A 42 15.05 -19.93 -10.61
C ILE A 42 16.52 -19.82 -10.21
N ASN A 43 17.40 -19.99 -11.19
CA ASN A 43 18.76 -19.49 -11.10
C ASN A 43 18.64 -18.03 -10.66
N ASN A 44 19.17 -17.75 -9.47
CA ASN A 44 19.50 -16.42 -8.98
C ASN A 44 20.62 -15.86 -9.88
N ASP A 45 20.31 -15.62 -11.15
CA ASP A 45 21.02 -14.61 -11.90
C ASP A 45 20.71 -13.31 -11.17
N GLU A 46 21.74 -12.73 -10.57
CA GLU A 46 21.71 -11.47 -9.83
C GLU A 46 21.33 -10.35 -10.80
N TYR A 47 20.03 -10.19 -11.05
CA TYR A 47 19.52 -9.16 -11.94
C TYR A 47 19.76 -7.79 -11.31
N ASN A 48 20.72 -7.05 -11.87
CA ASN A 48 21.11 -5.74 -11.40
C ASN A 48 20.15 -4.68 -11.95
N CYS A 49 19.25 -4.18 -11.11
CA CYS A 49 18.37 -3.05 -11.41
C CYS A 49 19.09 -1.70 -11.53
N GLY A 50 20.42 -1.69 -11.44
CA GLY A 50 21.28 -0.52 -11.44
C GLY A 50 21.25 0.26 -10.13
N PHE A 51 20.44 -0.14 -9.15
CA PHE A 51 20.22 0.64 -7.93
C PHE A 51 21.45 0.74 -7.02
N ASP A 52 22.41 -0.16 -7.16
CA ASP A 52 23.67 -0.13 -6.41
C ASP A 52 24.48 1.15 -6.65
N VAL A 53 24.28 1.83 -7.79
CA VAL A 53 24.93 3.11 -8.06
C VAL A 53 24.42 4.20 -7.12
N PHE A 54 23.13 4.20 -6.78
CA PHE A 54 22.52 5.17 -5.87
C PHE A 54 22.88 4.89 -4.41
N VAL A 55 23.07 3.62 -4.06
CA VAL A 55 23.56 3.24 -2.72
C VAL A 55 24.97 3.79 -2.47
N LYS A 56 25.81 3.86 -3.50
CA LYS A 56 27.19 4.36 -3.41
C LYS A 56 27.30 5.87 -3.59
N ASP A 57 26.21 6.54 -3.97
CA ASP A 57 26.20 7.97 -4.23
C ASP A 57 26.15 8.75 -2.91
N PRO A 58 27.13 9.64 -2.64
CA PRO A 58 27.13 10.46 -1.43
C PRO A 58 25.99 11.48 -1.37
N GLU A 59 25.36 11.84 -2.49
CA GLU A 59 24.24 12.80 -2.54
C GLU A 59 22.90 12.16 -2.19
N ILE A 60 22.82 10.82 -2.19
CA ILE A 60 21.61 10.10 -1.79
C ILE A 60 21.50 10.10 -0.25
N PRO A 61 20.36 10.51 0.33
CA PRO A 61 20.16 10.51 1.78
C PRO A 61 20.37 9.12 2.39
N GLU A 62 21.01 9.07 3.56
CA GLU A 62 21.37 7.80 4.20
C GLU A 62 20.14 6.95 4.53
N ILE A 63 19.07 7.59 5.03
CA ILE A 63 17.80 6.90 5.30
C ILE A 63 17.22 6.20 4.05
N ALA A 64 17.39 6.75 2.85
CA ALA A 64 16.93 6.12 1.61
C ALA A 64 17.73 4.84 1.31
N LYS A 65 19.05 4.88 1.55
CA LYS A 65 19.94 3.73 1.40
C LYS A 65 19.60 2.65 2.43
N ASP A 66 19.41 3.03 3.68
CA ASP A 66 19.07 2.09 4.75
C ASP A 66 17.72 1.39 4.49
N ILE A 67 16.70 2.13 4.05
CA ILE A 67 15.42 1.54 3.63
C ILE A 67 15.62 0.60 2.44
N TYR A 68 16.39 1.02 1.44
CA TYR A 68 16.63 0.18 0.25
C TYR A 68 17.36 -1.11 0.61
N LEU A 69 18.36 -1.07 1.48
CA LEU A 69 19.15 -2.22 1.92
C LEU A 69 18.47 -3.06 3.01
N ASP A 70 17.27 -2.66 3.48
CA ASP A 70 16.55 -3.29 4.61
C ASP A 70 17.39 -3.26 5.91
N HIS A 71 18.20 -2.21 6.08
CA HIS A 71 18.93 -1.94 7.32
C HIS A 71 18.00 -1.43 8.43
N GLU A 72 18.55 -1.26 9.63
CA GLU A 72 17.82 -0.57 10.68
C GLU A 72 17.72 0.94 10.41
N TRP A 73 16.49 1.43 10.43
CA TRP A 73 16.13 2.84 10.27
C TRP A 73 14.90 3.11 11.14
N ASN A 74 14.67 4.38 11.47
CA ASN A 74 13.54 4.80 12.30
C ASN A 74 12.94 6.11 11.76
N LEU A 75 11.73 6.40 12.23
CA LEU A 75 10.95 7.59 11.88
C LEU A 75 11.14 8.73 12.90
N ASN A 76 12.21 8.73 13.71
CA ASN A 76 12.36 9.76 14.76
C ASN A 76 12.56 11.19 14.18
N ASN A 77 12.95 11.28 12.90
CA ASN A 77 13.05 12.53 12.17
C ASN A 77 11.98 12.56 11.06
N ASP A 78 10.78 12.96 11.44
CA ASP A 78 9.61 13.05 10.55
C ASP A 78 9.90 13.85 9.26
N ASN A 79 10.64 14.94 9.36
CA ASN A 79 10.96 15.78 8.20
C ASN A 79 11.83 15.04 7.18
N GLU A 80 12.80 14.27 7.66
CA GLU A 80 13.70 13.50 6.80
C GLU A 80 12.98 12.31 6.18
N ALA A 81 12.10 11.64 6.95
CA ALA A 81 11.26 10.57 6.43
C ALA A 81 10.29 11.06 5.35
N LEU A 82 9.60 12.19 5.58
CA LEU A 82 8.67 12.76 4.61
C LEU A 82 9.38 13.30 3.36
N ALA A 83 10.60 13.83 3.49
CA ALA A 83 11.39 14.28 2.35
C ALA A 83 11.76 13.14 1.37
N LEU A 84 11.73 11.87 1.81
CA LEU A 84 11.91 10.73 0.91
C LEU A 84 10.78 10.60 -0.10
N LEU A 85 9.56 10.99 0.30
CA LEU A 85 8.38 10.93 -0.56
C LEU A 85 8.49 11.93 -1.72
N ASP A 86 9.16 13.06 -1.51
CA ASP A 86 9.45 14.04 -2.58
C ASP A 86 10.31 13.42 -3.70
N GLY A 87 11.13 12.41 -3.36
CA GLY A 87 11.97 11.67 -4.29
C GLY A 87 11.20 10.96 -5.42
N LEU A 88 9.91 10.66 -5.21
CA LEU A 88 9.03 10.14 -6.26
C LEU A 88 8.92 11.09 -7.46
N THR A 89 9.04 12.40 -7.21
CA THR A 89 8.95 13.44 -8.25
C THR A 89 10.27 14.15 -8.48
N ALA A 90 11.39 13.51 -8.13
CA ALA A 90 12.72 14.06 -8.28
C ALA A 90 12.92 14.68 -9.69
N LYS A 91 13.61 15.83 -9.73
CA LYS A 91 13.92 16.52 -11.00
C LYS A 91 14.80 15.66 -11.90
N ASP A 92 15.72 14.93 -11.29
CA ASP A 92 16.48 13.90 -11.97
C ASP A 92 15.61 12.63 -12.08
N ILE A 93 15.14 12.36 -13.30
CA ILE A 93 14.27 11.22 -13.61
C ILE A 93 14.99 9.90 -13.34
N SER A 94 16.32 9.85 -13.43
CA SER A 94 17.08 8.62 -13.18
C SER A 94 17.00 8.14 -11.73
N LEU A 95 16.69 9.04 -10.79
CA LEU A 95 16.54 8.71 -9.36
C LEU A 95 15.17 8.13 -9.03
N ARG A 96 14.15 8.40 -9.84
CA ARG A 96 12.75 8.07 -9.50
C ARG A 96 12.50 6.57 -9.35
N PRO A 97 13.04 5.66 -10.20
CA PRO A 97 12.85 4.22 -10.00
C PRO A 97 13.45 3.73 -8.66
N PHE A 98 14.58 4.31 -8.25
CA PHE A 98 15.18 4.02 -6.95
C PHE A 98 14.29 4.50 -5.79
N TYR A 99 13.86 5.77 -5.82
CA TYR A 99 12.96 6.29 -4.78
C TYR A 99 11.61 5.58 -4.76
N PHE A 100 11.10 5.15 -5.92
CA PHE A 100 9.92 4.32 -6.00
C PHE A 100 10.12 3.01 -5.22
N LYS A 101 11.29 2.35 -5.36
CA LYS A 101 11.62 1.15 -4.58
C LYS A 101 11.78 1.44 -3.09
N VAL A 102 12.41 2.57 -2.72
CA VAL A 102 12.56 3.03 -1.34
C VAL A 102 11.18 3.21 -0.69
N VAL A 103 10.28 3.97 -1.32
CA VAL A 103 8.91 4.19 -0.84
C VAL A 103 8.13 2.89 -0.72
N THR A 104 8.30 1.97 -1.68
CA THR A 104 7.66 0.64 -1.59
C THR A 104 8.12 -0.11 -0.34
N LYS A 105 9.42 -0.07 -0.02
CA LYS A 105 9.98 -0.75 1.15
C LYS A 105 9.63 -0.06 2.48
N SER A 106 9.41 1.25 2.49
CA SER A 106 9.15 2.00 3.73
C SER A 106 7.82 1.63 4.41
N VAL A 107 6.87 1.05 3.67
CA VAL A 107 5.56 0.59 4.21
C VAL A 107 5.73 -0.35 5.40
N LYS A 108 6.77 -1.20 5.42
CA LYS A 108 6.97 -2.20 6.49
C LYS A 108 7.10 -1.60 7.90
N LYS A 109 7.59 -0.36 8.00
CA LYS A 109 7.80 0.33 9.28
C LYS A 109 6.98 1.63 9.39
N SER A 110 5.96 1.82 8.55
CA SER A 110 5.13 3.01 8.60
C SER A 110 4.35 3.08 9.91
N ASP A 111 4.46 4.19 10.64
CA ASP A 111 3.62 4.49 11.79
C ASP A 111 2.39 5.33 11.37
N GLY A 112 1.56 5.75 12.33
CA GLY A 112 0.36 6.52 12.03
C GLY A 112 0.63 7.85 11.32
N TYR A 113 1.69 8.58 11.69
CA TYR A 113 1.98 9.90 11.13
C TYR A 113 2.61 9.78 9.74
N PHE A 114 3.61 8.91 9.58
CA PHE A 114 4.24 8.67 8.29
C PHE A 114 3.26 8.06 7.28
N SER A 115 2.33 7.21 7.72
CA SER A 115 1.32 6.60 6.84
C SER A 115 0.40 7.64 6.18
N GLU A 116 0.09 8.75 6.85
CA GLU A 116 -0.71 9.83 6.26
C GLU A 116 0.05 10.49 5.10
N GLY A 117 1.30 10.90 5.33
CA GLY A 117 2.16 11.46 4.29
C GLY A 117 2.39 10.48 3.14
N LEU A 118 2.65 9.21 3.47
CA LEU A 118 2.84 8.13 2.51
C LEU A 118 1.61 7.91 1.62
N GLY A 119 0.42 7.85 2.23
CA GLY A 119 -0.85 7.72 1.52
C GLY A 119 -1.06 8.88 0.54
N ASN A 120 -0.91 10.11 1.03
CA ASN A 120 -1.10 11.30 0.21
C ASN A 120 -0.10 11.38 -0.96
N ALA A 121 1.19 11.15 -0.68
CA ALA A 121 2.23 11.17 -1.71
C ALA A 121 2.03 10.06 -2.74
N GLY A 122 1.70 8.84 -2.29
CA GLY A 122 1.48 7.72 -3.19
C GLY A 122 0.25 7.89 -4.07
N TYR A 123 -0.87 8.35 -3.49
CA TYR A 123 -2.08 8.71 -4.23
C TYR A 123 -1.78 9.75 -5.31
N ASN A 124 -1.13 10.86 -4.94
CA ASN A 124 -0.84 11.94 -5.87
C ASN A 124 0.16 11.53 -6.95
N TYR A 125 1.16 10.72 -6.60
CA TYR A 125 2.16 10.24 -7.56
C TYR A 125 1.51 9.37 -8.63
N VAL A 126 0.77 8.33 -8.24
CA VAL A 126 0.12 7.39 -9.19
C VAL A 126 -0.90 8.12 -10.07
N LEU A 127 -1.65 9.07 -9.50
CA LEU A 127 -2.62 9.85 -10.24
C LEU A 127 -1.99 10.77 -11.29
N ASN A 128 -0.90 11.45 -10.94
CA ASN A 128 -0.29 12.47 -11.80
C ASN A 128 0.79 11.92 -12.74
N ASN A 129 1.37 10.77 -12.42
CA ASN A 129 2.45 10.12 -13.18
C ASN A 129 2.05 8.70 -13.60
N THR A 130 0.79 8.49 -13.99
CA THR A 130 0.22 7.15 -14.24
C THR A 130 1.01 6.31 -15.24
N GLU A 131 1.49 6.92 -16.33
CA GLU A 131 2.30 6.21 -17.34
C GLU A 131 3.67 5.79 -16.80
N GLU A 132 4.36 6.70 -16.09
CA GLU A 132 5.64 6.41 -15.44
C GLU A 132 5.49 5.32 -14.37
N PHE A 133 4.45 5.42 -13.53
CA PHE A 133 4.08 4.39 -12.56
C PHE A 133 3.92 3.02 -13.23
N ALA A 134 3.15 2.92 -14.31
CA ALA A 134 2.94 1.67 -15.01
C ALA A 134 4.23 1.14 -15.65
N SER A 135 5.09 2.05 -16.15
CA SER A 135 6.35 1.70 -16.81
C SER A 135 7.36 1.02 -15.89
N PHE A 136 7.34 1.32 -14.59
CA PHE A 136 8.23 0.65 -13.64
C PHE A 136 7.99 -0.87 -13.57
N PHE A 137 6.77 -1.33 -13.90
CA PHE A 137 6.43 -2.75 -13.91
C PHE A 137 6.62 -3.43 -15.27
N ASP A 138 7.02 -2.69 -16.31
CA ASP A 138 7.40 -3.30 -17.60
C ASP A 138 8.63 -4.21 -17.43
N SER A 139 9.54 -3.85 -16.53
CA SER A 139 10.64 -4.69 -16.06
C SER A 139 10.28 -5.33 -14.72
N ARG A 140 9.54 -6.46 -14.77
CA ARG A 140 9.04 -7.20 -13.60
C ARG A 140 10.11 -7.65 -12.59
N GLN A 141 11.39 -7.55 -12.94
CA GLN A 141 12.51 -7.91 -12.10
C GLN A 141 12.84 -6.83 -11.06
N CYS A 142 12.67 -5.55 -11.40
CA CYS A 142 12.98 -4.44 -10.51
C CYS A 142 11.80 -4.00 -9.65
N HIS A 143 10.61 -4.12 -10.24
CA HIS A 143 9.34 -3.89 -9.57
C HIS A 143 8.41 -5.07 -9.86
N THR A 144 8.11 -5.81 -8.79
CA THR A 144 7.38 -7.07 -8.80
C THR A 144 5.88 -6.84 -8.67
N GLU A 145 5.08 -7.88 -8.90
CA GLU A 145 3.64 -7.84 -8.60
C GLU A 145 3.38 -7.56 -7.11
N SER A 146 4.26 -8.02 -6.20
CA SER A 146 4.14 -7.68 -4.77
C SER A 146 4.36 -6.19 -4.50
N ASP A 147 5.22 -5.54 -5.28
CA ASP A 147 5.39 -4.09 -5.20
C ASP A 147 4.10 -3.40 -5.69
N LEU A 148 3.46 -3.90 -6.76
CA LEU A 148 2.18 -3.36 -7.26
C LEU A 148 1.07 -3.44 -6.21
N GLU A 149 0.97 -4.58 -5.52
CA GLU A 149 0.05 -4.77 -4.39
C GLU A 149 0.34 -3.80 -3.24
N THR A 150 1.62 -3.60 -2.92
CA THR A 150 2.05 -2.64 -1.88
C THR A 150 1.62 -1.22 -2.24
N TRP A 151 1.74 -0.82 -3.52
CA TRP A 151 1.25 0.47 -3.98
C TRP A 151 -0.27 0.60 -3.90
N ALA A 152 -1.02 -0.50 -4.05
CA ALA A 152 -2.46 -0.47 -3.85
C ALA A 152 -2.80 -0.24 -2.37
N ASP A 153 -2.04 -0.84 -1.45
CA ASP A 153 -2.15 -0.59 -0.01
C ASP A 153 -1.82 0.87 0.34
N ILE A 154 -0.75 1.44 -0.23
CA ILE A 154 -0.39 2.86 -0.04
C ILE A 154 -1.54 3.78 -0.46
N VAL A 155 -2.08 3.61 -1.68
CA VAL A 155 -3.18 4.47 -2.18
C VAL A 155 -4.45 4.30 -1.35
N MET A 156 -4.68 3.11 -0.81
CA MET A 156 -5.82 2.85 0.08
C MET A 156 -5.75 3.62 1.40
N LEU A 157 -4.57 4.01 1.89
CA LEU A 157 -4.43 4.86 3.07
C LEU A 157 -5.14 6.20 2.85
N GLU A 158 -4.92 6.84 1.70
CA GLU A 158 -5.56 8.12 1.36
C GLU A 158 -7.06 7.96 1.13
N PHE A 159 -7.51 6.87 0.51
CA PHE A 159 -8.94 6.60 0.36
C PHE A 159 -9.66 6.45 1.70
N GLY A 160 -9.01 5.82 2.70
CA GLY A 160 -9.51 5.75 4.05
C GLY A 160 -9.85 7.15 4.58
N ILE A 161 -8.91 8.09 4.49
CA ILE A 161 -9.04 9.48 4.94
C ILE A 161 -10.12 10.22 4.14
N ILE A 162 -10.07 10.19 2.80
CA ILE A 162 -11.05 10.89 1.94
C ILE A 162 -12.48 10.41 2.25
N SER A 163 -12.64 9.14 2.58
CA SER A 163 -13.94 8.53 2.83
C SER A 163 -14.56 8.91 4.17
N GLU A 164 -13.77 9.34 5.16
CA GLU A 164 -14.29 9.77 6.47
C GLU A 164 -15.37 10.85 6.32
N ASP A 165 -15.18 11.74 5.35
CA ASP A 165 -16.11 12.83 5.05
C ASP A 165 -17.06 12.52 3.87
N ASN A 166 -16.90 11.39 3.17
CA ASN A 166 -17.50 11.17 1.84
C ASN A 166 -17.92 9.71 1.53
N TYR A 167 -18.47 8.99 2.50
CA TYR A 167 -18.87 7.57 2.35
C TYR A 167 -19.73 7.25 1.12
N ASP A 168 -20.58 8.16 0.67
CA ASP A 168 -21.51 7.92 -0.45
C ASP A 168 -20.89 8.21 -1.84
N LYS A 169 -19.66 8.73 -1.91
CA LYS A 169 -19.02 9.08 -3.18
C LYS A 169 -18.30 7.88 -3.78
N PRO A 170 -18.33 7.70 -5.12
CA PRO A 170 -17.60 6.64 -5.80
C PRO A 170 -16.10 6.98 -5.92
N VAL A 171 -15.43 7.23 -4.79
CA VAL A 171 -14.06 7.77 -4.73
C VAL A 171 -13.08 6.90 -5.53
N VAL A 172 -13.04 5.59 -5.24
CA VAL A 172 -12.16 4.63 -5.93
C VAL A 172 -12.53 4.49 -7.41
N GLY A 173 -13.81 4.46 -7.74
CA GLY A 173 -14.27 4.35 -9.13
C GLY A 173 -13.88 5.58 -9.98
N ASN A 174 -13.94 6.78 -9.40
CA ASN A 174 -13.51 8.01 -10.07
C ASN A 174 -11.99 8.04 -10.25
N TYR A 175 -11.24 7.60 -9.25
CA TYR A 175 -9.79 7.49 -9.32
C TYR A 175 -9.35 6.52 -10.44
N ILE A 176 -9.91 5.31 -10.48
CA ILE A 176 -9.64 4.30 -11.51
C ILE A 176 -9.92 4.86 -12.92
N LYS A 177 -11.08 5.49 -13.11
CA LYS A 177 -11.42 6.12 -14.40
C LYS A 177 -10.37 7.16 -14.81
N LYS A 178 -9.85 7.93 -13.84
CA LYS A 178 -8.82 8.92 -14.10
C LYS A 178 -7.49 8.26 -14.49
N LEU A 179 -7.05 7.22 -13.79
CA LEU A 179 -5.86 6.44 -14.17
C LEU A 179 -5.97 5.88 -15.58
N GLN A 180 -7.10 5.24 -15.91
CA GLN A 180 -7.35 4.68 -17.24
C GLN A 180 -7.25 5.77 -18.32
N SER A 181 -7.85 6.95 -18.07
CA SER A 181 -7.78 8.08 -19.00
C SER A 181 -6.38 8.67 -19.16
N ASN A 182 -5.59 8.70 -18.08
CA ASN A 182 -4.20 9.17 -18.12
C ASN A 182 -3.28 8.16 -18.85
N CYS A 183 -3.73 6.92 -19.00
CA CYS A 183 -2.98 5.82 -19.64
C CYS A 183 -3.56 5.42 -21.01
N ASN A 184 -4.24 6.33 -21.71
CA ASN A 184 -4.82 6.07 -23.03
C ASN A 184 -3.76 5.66 -24.08
N ASN A 185 -2.59 6.30 -24.03
CA ASN A 185 -1.48 6.08 -24.96
C ASN A 185 -0.43 5.07 -24.46
N CYS A 186 -0.63 4.50 -23.27
CA CYS A 186 0.25 3.50 -22.71
C CYS A 186 0.38 2.25 -23.60
N SER A 187 1.49 1.54 -23.41
CA SER A 187 1.72 0.22 -24.01
C SER A 187 0.69 -0.81 -23.52
N ALA A 188 0.63 -1.98 -24.19
CA ALA A 188 -0.26 -3.05 -23.77
C ALA A 188 0.07 -3.57 -22.36
N THR A 189 1.36 -3.67 -22.03
CA THR A 189 1.84 -4.11 -20.70
C THR A 189 1.49 -3.10 -19.62
N GLN A 190 1.68 -1.80 -19.87
CA GLN A 190 1.31 -0.75 -18.94
C GLN A 190 -0.21 -0.70 -18.70
N LYS A 191 -1.03 -0.89 -19.75
CA LYS A 191 -2.48 -1.02 -19.61
C LYS A 191 -2.87 -2.24 -18.76
N GLU A 192 -2.19 -3.37 -18.93
CA GLU A 192 -2.37 -4.55 -18.07
C GLU A 192 -2.04 -4.21 -16.61
N THR A 193 -0.91 -3.54 -16.35
CA THR A 193 -0.51 -3.08 -15.01
C THR A 193 -1.58 -2.19 -14.37
N ILE A 194 -2.07 -1.16 -15.08
CA ILE A 194 -3.14 -0.28 -14.56
C ILE A 194 -4.43 -1.05 -14.29
N ASN A 195 -4.78 -2.04 -15.12
CA ASN A 195 -5.96 -2.86 -14.89
C ASN A 195 -5.80 -3.74 -13.64
N LYS A 196 -4.66 -4.41 -13.45
CA LYS A 196 -4.36 -5.17 -12.23
C LYS A 196 -4.43 -4.29 -10.99
N PHE A 197 -3.77 -3.14 -11.04
CA PHE A 197 -3.80 -2.17 -9.96
C PHE A 197 -5.23 -1.71 -9.64
N SER A 198 -6.04 -1.44 -10.67
CA SER A 198 -7.44 -1.03 -10.51
C SER A 198 -8.32 -2.12 -9.87
N LEU A 199 -8.08 -3.39 -10.21
CA LEU A 199 -8.74 -4.53 -9.57
C LEU A 199 -8.34 -4.63 -8.10
N ALA A 200 -7.05 -4.56 -7.80
CA ALA A 200 -6.50 -4.58 -6.44
C ALA A 200 -7.10 -3.48 -5.55
N LEU A 201 -7.24 -2.25 -6.07
CA LEU A 201 -7.91 -1.15 -5.38
C LEU A 201 -9.39 -1.43 -5.13
N SER A 202 -10.10 -1.94 -6.15
CA SER A 202 -11.54 -2.22 -6.05
C SER A 202 -11.84 -3.32 -5.02
N GLU A 203 -11.01 -4.36 -4.97
CA GLU A 203 -11.13 -5.46 -4.02
C GLU A 203 -10.87 -5.00 -2.59
N ARG A 204 -9.78 -4.27 -2.35
CA ARG A 204 -9.47 -3.68 -1.03
C ARG A 204 -10.55 -2.73 -0.56
N TRP A 205 -11.05 -1.86 -1.45
CA TRP A 205 -12.14 -0.93 -1.14
C TRP A 205 -13.43 -1.65 -0.75
N LYS A 206 -13.80 -2.72 -1.47
CA LYS A 206 -14.95 -3.54 -1.11
C LYS A 206 -14.77 -4.19 0.27
N GLY A 207 -13.57 -4.68 0.59
CA GLY A 207 -13.24 -5.21 1.91
C GLY A 207 -13.37 -4.15 3.01
N PHE A 208 -12.82 -2.96 2.78
CA PHE A 208 -12.92 -1.81 3.68
C PHE A 208 -14.38 -1.48 4.02
N LEU A 209 -15.24 -1.33 3.01
CA LEU A 209 -16.66 -1.01 3.19
C LEU A 209 -17.44 -2.09 3.97
N GLN A 210 -17.13 -3.37 3.74
CA GLN A 210 -17.78 -4.46 4.48
C GLN A 210 -17.44 -4.42 5.98
N HIS A 211 -16.20 -4.05 6.31
CA HIS A 211 -15.75 -3.92 7.69
C HIS A 211 -16.39 -2.72 8.38
N THR A 212 -16.47 -1.56 7.74
CA THR A 212 -17.09 -0.35 8.30
C THR A 212 -18.58 -0.55 8.57
N ASP A 213 -19.32 -1.14 7.63
CA ASP A 213 -20.74 -1.47 7.80
C ASP A 213 -20.99 -2.42 8.99
N THR A 214 -20.10 -3.40 9.14
CA THR A 214 -20.18 -4.37 10.25
C THR A 214 -19.97 -3.68 11.59
N GLN A 215 -19.01 -2.75 11.69
CA GLN A 215 -18.76 -1.98 12.91
C GLN A 215 -19.91 -1.03 13.25
N ALA A 216 -20.46 -0.34 12.25
CA ALA A 216 -21.62 0.53 12.42
C ALA A 216 -22.82 -0.24 12.99
N LYS A 217 -23.16 -1.40 12.39
CA LYS A 217 -24.25 -2.28 12.86
C LYS A 217 -24.04 -2.78 14.29
N LYS A 218 -22.80 -3.13 14.67
CA LYS A 218 -22.46 -3.53 16.04
C LYS A 218 -22.69 -2.40 17.04
N LYS A 219 -22.25 -1.17 16.71
CA LYS A 219 -22.42 0.02 17.56
C LYS A 219 -23.90 0.35 17.79
N THR A 220 -24.73 0.33 16.74
CA THR A 220 -26.18 0.58 16.84
C THR A 220 -26.89 -0.48 17.69
N LYS A 221 -26.50 -1.76 17.57
CA LYS A 221 -27.05 -2.84 18.40
C LYS A 221 -26.65 -2.72 19.87
N LEU A 222 -25.46 -2.18 20.17
CA LEU A 222 -25.02 -1.95 21.54
C LEU A 222 -25.82 -0.82 22.18
N LEU A 223 -25.95 0.31 21.49
CA LEU A 223 -26.68 1.49 21.95
C LEU A 223 -28.15 1.18 22.27
N THR A 224 -28.84 0.47 21.38
CA THR A 224 -30.25 0.08 21.57
C THR A 224 -30.45 -0.88 22.74
N ARG A 225 -29.47 -1.74 23.05
CA ARG A 225 -29.49 -2.63 24.24
C ARG A 225 -29.26 -1.89 25.56
N THR A 226 -28.40 -0.88 25.59
CA THR A 226 -28.22 -0.04 26.77
C THR A 226 -29.45 0.82 27.08
N GLU A 227 -30.17 1.27 26.06
CA GLU A 227 -31.41 2.02 26.24
C GLU A 227 -32.57 1.15 26.73
N THR A 228 -32.65 -0.12 26.31
CA THR A 228 -33.70 -1.05 26.79
C THR A 228 -33.43 -1.61 28.20
N ALA A 229 -32.20 -1.58 28.68
CA ALA A 229 -31.85 -2.03 30.03
C ALA A 229 -31.99 -0.93 31.11
N ALA A 230 -32.30 0.31 30.70
CA ALA A 230 -32.44 1.47 31.59
C ALA A 230 -33.91 1.82 31.93
N PHE A 231 -34.88 1.01 31.50
CA PHE A 231 -36.31 1.09 31.82
C PHE A 231 -36.78 -0.21 32.49
#